data_AF-A0A1E7FKX3-F1
#
_entry.id   AF-A0A1E7FKX3-F1
#
_cell.length_a   1.000
_cell.length_b   1.000
_cell.length_c   1.000
_cell.angle_alpha   90.00
_cell.angle_beta   90.00
_cell.angle_gamma   90.00
#
_symmetry.space_group_name_H-M   'P 1'
#
loop_
_entity.id
_entity.type
_entity.pdbx_description
1 polymer ?
#
loop_
_entity_poly.entity_id
_entity_poly.type
_entity_poly.pdbx_seq_one_letter_code
_entity_poly.pdbx_strand_id
1 'polypeptide(L)'
;MIGGRATGAFRGRIRVEQSAQQTDSQQISRTILLSDRSRAWAVPSLEIIADDVQCTHGATVSDLSEEELFYLRSRGLDTNQSRNLLMYAFADDVCSEVDPVMLQSVDSEEGLQSRLIKRLQNVVPQGERAVRGEFQSS
;
A
#
# COMPACT_ATOMS: atom_id res chain seq x y z
N MET A 1 0.25 3.18 2.81
CA MET A 1 -0.79 4.23 2.98
C MET A 1 -0.13 5.52 3.44
N ILE A 2 -0.51 6.68 2.89
CA ILE A 2 0.09 7.99 3.20
C ILE A 2 -1.06 9.00 3.35
N GLY A 3 -1.11 9.79 4.42
CA GLY A 3 -2.15 10.81 4.58
C GLY A 3 -1.66 12.11 5.20
N GLY A 4 -2.61 13.00 5.47
CA GLY A 4 -2.34 14.38 5.89
C GLY A 4 -1.58 15.16 4.80
N ARG A 5 -0.39 15.65 5.16
CA ARG A 5 0.54 16.34 4.25
C ARG A 5 1.85 15.55 4.07
N ALA A 6 1.82 14.26 4.37
CA ALA A 6 3.02 13.43 4.35
C ALA A 6 3.45 13.09 2.92
N THR A 7 4.76 12.90 2.75
CA THR A 7 5.36 12.35 1.54
C THR A 7 5.99 11.01 1.89
N GLY A 8 5.62 9.96 1.16
CA GLY A 8 6.25 8.65 1.26
C GLY A 8 7.07 8.36 0.01
N ALA A 9 8.14 7.60 0.17
CA ALA A 9 8.97 7.14 -0.94
C ALA A 9 9.30 5.66 -0.76
N PHE A 10 9.06 4.87 -1.80
CA PHE A 10 9.52 3.51 -1.93
C PHE A 10 10.61 3.44 -3.00
N ARG A 11 11.77 2.89 -2.64
CA ARG A 11 12.85 2.62 -3.57
C ARG A 11 13.34 1.21 -3.33
N GLY A 12 13.13 0.34 -4.31
CA GLY A 12 13.51 -1.07 -4.24
C GLY A 12 14.36 -1.42 -5.45
N ARG A 13 15.38 -2.26 -5.25
CA ARG A 13 16.24 -2.78 -6.32
C ARG A 13 16.34 -4.29 -6.17
N ILE A 14 15.97 -5.02 -7.21
CA ILE A 14 16.36 -6.43 -7.36
C ILE A 14 17.57 -6.46 -8.29
N ARG A 15 18.60 -7.19 -7.87
CA ARG A 15 19.78 -7.47 -8.68
C ARG A 15 19.92 -8.98 -8.83
N VAL A 16 20.04 -9.46 -10.06
CA VAL A 16 20.23 -10.87 -10.37
C VAL A 16 21.60 -11.04 -11.00
N GLU A 17 22.50 -11.68 -10.26
CA GLU A 17 23.87 -11.93 -10.71
C GLU A 17 23.91 -13.00 -11.81
N GLN A 18 24.95 -12.98 -12.63
CA GLN A 18 25.10 -13.91 -13.76
C GLN A 18 25.04 -15.39 -13.36
N SER A 19 25.48 -15.74 -12.16
CA SER A 19 25.40 -17.11 -11.64
C SER A 19 24.01 -17.52 -11.16
N ALA A 20 23.09 -16.57 -10.99
CA ALA A 20 21.74 -16.78 -10.45
C ALA A 20 20.72 -17.04 -11.57
N GLN A 21 21.06 -17.98 -12.45
CA GLN A 21 20.11 -18.49 -13.45
C GLN A 21 18.92 -19.14 -12.75
N GLN A 22 17.79 -19.20 -13.45
CA GLN A 22 16.49 -19.70 -13.01
C GLN A 22 15.88 -18.94 -11.84
N THR A 23 16.37 -17.73 -11.55
CA THR A 23 15.76 -16.84 -10.56
C THR A 23 14.35 -16.45 -11.00
N ASP A 24 13.37 -16.69 -10.13
CA ASP A 24 12.04 -16.08 -10.19
C ASP A 24 11.91 -15.03 -9.08
N SER A 25 11.71 -13.77 -9.46
CA SER A 25 11.62 -12.65 -8.53
C SER A 25 10.50 -11.70 -8.91
N GLN A 26 9.73 -11.27 -7.90
CA GLN A 26 8.63 -10.33 -8.06
C GLN A 26 8.73 -9.21 -7.02
N GLN A 27 8.60 -7.96 -7.46
CA GLN A 27 8.54 -6.80 -6.57
C GLN A 27 7.30 -5.96 -6.83
N ILE A 28 6.37 -5.95 -5.88
CA ILE A 28 5.13 -5.17 -5.99
C ILE A 28 5.10 -4.11 -4.89
N SER A 29 4.87 -2.85 -5.28
CA SER A 29 4.67 -1.74 -4.37
C SER A 29 3.30 -1.11 -4.59
N ARG A 30 2.37 -1.30 -3.65
CA ARG A 30 1.04 -0.68 -3.67
C ARG A 30 0.98 0.45 -2.64
N THR A 31 0.67 1.66 -3.10
CA THR A 31 0.53 2.84 -2.24
C THR A 31 -0.84 3.47 -2.41
N ILE A 32 -1.59 3.57 -1.32
CA ILE A 32 -2.81 4.37 -1.25
C ILE A 32 -2.51 5.74 -0.63
N LEU A 33 -2.88 6.79 -1.35
CA LEU A 33 -2.96 8.16 -0.85
C LEU A 33 -4.30 8.34 -0.14
N LEU A 34 -4.25 8.78 1.11
CA LEU A 34 -5.44 8.96 1.95
C LEU A 34 -5.92 10.41 1.95
N SER A 35 -5.13 11.33 1.41
CA SER A 35 -5.38 12.77 1.47
C SER A 35 -4.85 13.50 0.24
N ASP A 36 -5.54 14.56 -0.19
CA ASP A 36 -5.16 15.35 -1.37
C ASP A 36 -3.77 15.98 -1.28
N ARG A 37 -3.30 16.25 -0.06
CA ARG A 37 -1.99 16.88 0.19
C ARG A 37 -0.88 15.85 0.43
N SER A 38 -1.19 14.56 0.33
CA SER A 38 -0.20 13.50 0.45
C SER A 38 0.46 13.22 -0.89
N ARG A 39 1.72 12.79 -0.86
CA ARG A 39 2.51 12.48 -2.06
C ARG A 39 3.20 11.13 -1.90
N ALA A 40 3.35 10.41 -3.01
CA ALA A 40 4.08 9.15 -3.04
C ALA A 40 5.08 9.13 -4.19
N TRP A 41 6.23 8.54 -3.92
CA TRP A 41 7.24 8.21 -4.93
C TRP A 41 7.47 6.71 -4.90
N ALA A 42 7.47 6.07 -6.06
CA ALA A 42 7.77 4.64 -6.16
C ALA A 42 8.76 4.42 -7.29
N VAL A 43 9.97 4.00 -6.94
CA VAL A 43 11.09 3.78 -7.86
C VAL A 43 11.57 2.34 -7.69
N PRO A 44 10.85 1.35 -8.26
CA PRO A 44 11.38 0.00 -8.40
C PRO A 44 12.48 -0.02 -9.47
N SER A 45 13.47 -0.90 -9.33
CA SER A 45 14.53 -1.08 -10.31
C SER A 45 14.92 -2.55 -10.40
N LEU A 46 15.22 -3.01 -11.61
CA LEU A 46 15.78 -4.33 -11.88
C LEU A 46 17.17 -4.16 -12.50
N GLU A 47 18.11 -4.95 -12.03
CA GLU A 47 19.43 -5.09 -12.62
C GLU A 47 19.68 -6.58 -12.85
N ILE A 48 19.50 -7.04 -14.08
CA ILE A 48 19.54 -8.47 -14.43
C ILE A 48 20.74 -8.72 -15.32
N ILE A 49 21.62 -9.62 -14.85
CA ILE A 49 22.88 -10.00 -15.51
C ILE A 49 22.85 -11.52 -15.85
N ALA A 50 21.69 -12.14 -15.75
CA ALA A 50 21.42 -13.55 -16.05
C ALA A 50 20.38 -13.68 -17.18
N ASP A 51 20.44 -14.78 -17.93
CA ASP A 51 19.67 -14.95 -19.17
C ASP A 51 18.37 -15.75 -18.94
N ASP A 52 18.47 -16.85 -18.17
CA ASP A 52 17.35 -17.74 -17.90
C ASP A 52 16.65 -17.31 -16.60
N VAL A 53 15.90 -16.21 -16.60
CA VAL A 53 15.23 -15.70 -15.38
C VAL A 53 13.83 -15.19 -15.65
N GLN A 54 13.00 -15.16 -14.60
CA GLN A 54 11.70 -14.49 -14.62
C GLN A 54 11.72 -13.42 -13.53
N CYS A 55 11.68 -12.15 -13.95
CA CYS A 55 11.74 -11.04 -13.01
C CYS A 55 10.69 -10.02 -13.38
N THR A 56 9.83 -9.68 -12.43
CA THR A 56 8.81 -8.64 -12.59
C THR A 56 8.92 -7.60 -11.48
N HIS A 57 8.61 -6.36 -11.81
CA HIS A 57 8.31 -5.35 -10.81
C HIS A 57 7.07 -4.56 -11.21
N GLY A 58 6.35 -4.07 -10.21
CA GLY A 58 5.18 -3.23 -10.38
C GLY A 58 5.09 -2.23 -9.25
N ALA A 59 4.68 -1.01 -9.58
CA ALA A 59 4.34 0.00 -8.60
C ALA A 59 3.01 0.65 -8.98
N THR A 60 2.12 0.76 -8.00
CA THR A 60 0.84 1.44 -8.16
C THR A 60 0.70 2.47 -7.06
N VAL A 61 0.38 3.70 -7.46
CA VAL A 61 -0.05 4.77 -6.56
C VAL A 61 -1.49 5.10 -6.92
N SER A 62 -2.40 4.96 -5.96
CA SER A 62 -3.82 5.23 -6.17
C SER A 62 -4.43 5.98 -4.99
N ASP A 63 -5.63 6.51 -5.17
CA ASP A 63 -6.54 6.85 -4.08
C ASP A 63 -7.37 5.61 -3.71
N LEU A 64 -8.28 5.75 -2.74
CA LEU A 64 -9.37 4.81 -2.51
C LEU A 64 -10.30 4.77 -3.72
N SER A 65 -10.81 3.59 -4.06
CA SER A 65 -11.70 3.42 -5.21
C SER A 65 -13.02 4.17 -5.00
N GLU A 66 -13.34 5.10 -5.90
CA GLU A 66 -14.61 5.83 -5.88
C GLU A 66 -15.80 4.90 -6.11
N GLU A 67 -15.62 3.83 -6.89
CA GLU A 67 -16.66 2.82 -7.13
C GLU A 67 -16.95 2.02 -5.87
N GLU A 68 -15.92 1.58 -5.15
CA GLU A 68 -16.08 0.85 -3.89
C GLU A 68 -16.68 1.76 -2.81
N LEU A 69 -16.25 3.01 -2.76
CA LEU A 69 -16.83 4.03 -1.86
C LEU A 69 -18.30 4.26 -2.16
N PHE A 70 -18.66 4.43 -3.45
CA PHE A 70 -20.05 4.60 -3.86
C PHE A 70 -20.88 3.35 -3.52
N TYR A 71 -20.35 2.16 -3.77
CA TYR A 71 -21.02 0.90 -3.45
C TYR A 71 -21.31 0.79 -1.96
N LEU A 72 -20.33 1.03 -1.09
CA LEU A 72 -20.51 1.00 0.36
C LEU A 72 -21.52 2.05 0.85
N ARG A 73 -21.45 3.27 0.29
CA ARG A 73 -22.42 4.34 0.60
C ARG A 73 -23.84 3.97 0.18
N SER A 74 -24.01 3.32 -0.98
CA SER A 74 -25.31 2.84 -1.45
C SER A 74 -25.94 1.78 -0.53
N ARG A 75 -25.12 1.10 0.29
CA ARG A 75 -25.54 0.13 1.30
C ARG A 75 -25.78 0.74 2.68
N GLY A 76 -25.75 2.07 2.79
CA GLY A 76 -26.10 2.80 4.01
C GLY A 76 -24.91 3.13 4.92
N LEU A 77 -23.67 2.86 4.50
CA LEU A 77 -22.50 3.35 5.22
C LEU A 77 -22.29 4.83 4.93
N ASP A 78 -21.94 5.62 5.94
CA ASP A 78 -21.51 6.98 5.69
C ASP A 78 -20.13 7.01 5.00
N THR A 79 -19.73 8.18 4.50
CA THR A 79 -18.45 8.36 3.79
C THR A 79 -17.24 7.96 4.65
N ASN A 80 -17.25 8.29 5.94
CA ASN A 80 -16.14 8.00 6.85
C ASN A 80 -16.06 6.50 7.15
N GLN A 81 -17.20 5.86 7.42
CA GLN A 81 -17.31 4.41 7.60
C GLN A 81 -16.82 3.66 6.36
N SER A 82 -17.22 4.11 5.17
CA SER A 82 -16.83 3.51 3.89
C SER A 82 -15.32 3.60 3.66
N ARG A 83 -14.72 4.79 3.86
CA ARG A 83 -13.27 4.99 3.76
C ARG A 83 -12.50 4.14 4.77
N ASN A 84 -12.95 4.12 6.02
CA ASN A 84 -12.32 3.32 7.07
C ASN A 84 -12.36 1.82 6.75
N LEU A 85 -13.45 1.31 6.19
CA LEU A 85 -13.59 -0.09 5.81
C LEU A 85 -12.62 -0.47 4.68
N LEU A 86 -12.51 0.36 3.64
CA LEU A 86 -11.55 0.10 2.55
C LEU A 86 -10.10 0.17 3.03
N MET A 87 -9.79 1.08 3.95
CA MET A 87 -8.46 1.14 4.55
C MET A 87 -8.18 -0.05 5.45
N TYR A 88 -9.18 -0.51 6.21
CA TYR A 88 -9.07 -1.73 7.01
C TYR A 88 -8.76 -2.91 6.10
N ALA A 89 -9.51 -3.09 5.00
CA ALA A 89 -9.27 -4.16 4.04
C ALA A 89 -7.84 -4.10 3.47
N PHE A 90 -7.36 -2.91 3.08
CA PHE A 90 -5.99 -2.77 2.61
C PHE A 90 -4.93 -3.10 3.68
N ALA A 91 -5.17 -2.72 4.94
CA ALA A 91 -4.26 -3.04 6.04
C ALA A 91 -4.26 -4.54 6.37
N ASP A 92 -5.44 -5.16 6.32
CA ASP A 92 -5.67 -6.58 6.57
C ASP A 92 -4.96 -7.43 5.52
N ASP A 93 -5.11 -7.10 4.23
CA ASP A 93 -4.39 -7.73 3.12
C ASP A 93 -2.88 -7.77 3.41
N VAL A 94 -2.29 -6.63 3.79
CA VAL A 94 -0.85 -6.55 4.12
C VAL A 94 -0.47 -7.37 5.35
N CYS A 95 -1.31 -7.38 6.40
CA CYS A 95 -1.01 -8.13 7.61
C CYS A 95 -1.14 -9.64 7.40
N SER A 96 -2.04 -10.09 6.49
CA SER A 96 -2.27 -11.49 6.20
C SER A 96 -1.07 -12.21 5.53
N GLU A 97 -0.20 -11.43 4.87
CA GLU A 97 1.04 -11.93 4.24
C GLU A 97 2.18 -12.15 5.25
N VAL A 98 2.03 -11.67 6.49
CA VAL A 98 3.05 -11.81 7.53
C VAL A 98 2.79 -13.09 8.32
N ASP A 99 3.85 -13.87 8.57
CA ASP A 99 3.76 -15.09 9.36
C ASP A 99 3.06 -14.83 10.72
N PRO A 100 2.00 -15.58 11.06
CA PRO A 100 1.25 -15.39 12.30
C PRO A 100 2.11 -15.45 13.57
N VAL A 101 3.15 -16.28 13.58
CA VAL A 101 4.09 -16.43 14.70
C VAL A 101 4.93 -15.15 14.84
N MET A 102 5.37 -14.58 13.72
CA MET A 102 6.09 -13.31 13.72
C MET A 102 5.17 -12.17 14.18
N LEU A 103 3.92 -12.13 13.71
CA LEU A 103 2.93 -11.14 14.14
C LEU A 103 2.72 -11.19 15.66
N GLN A 104 2.50 -12.38 16.20
CA GLN A 104 2.29 -12.63 17.63
C GLN A 104 3.50 -12.26 18.49
N SER A 105 4.72 -12.43 17.97
CA SER A 105 5.96 -12.09 18.70
C SER A 105 6.18 -10.57 18.86
N VAL A 106 5.60 -9.76 17.96
CA VAL A 106 5.65 -8.29 17.99
C VAL A 106 4.41 -7.70 18.66
N ASP A 107 3.37 -8.52 18.85
CA ASP A 107 2.10 -8.15 19.45
C ASP A 107 2.16 -8.16 20.98
N SER A 108 2.42 -6.98 21.55
CA SER A 108 1.85 -6.59 22.84
C SER A 108 0.31 -6.63 22.80
N GLU A 109 -0.36 -6.68 23.96
CA GLU A 109 -1.82 -6.82 24.22
C GLU A 109 -2.83 -6.22 23.20
N GLU A 110 -2.49 -5.22 22.37
CA GLU A 110 -3.39 -4.61 21.37
C GLU A 110 -3.24 -5.14 19.91
N GLY A 111 -2.19 -5.88 19.52
CA GLY A 111 -2.05 -6.40 18.14
C GLY A 111 -1.69 -5.35 17.05
N LEU A 112 -0.87 -5.73 16.05
CA LEU A 112 -0.40 -4.85 14.97
C LEU A 112 -1.56 -4.24 14.18
N GLN A 113 -2.58 -5.07 13.90
CA GLN A 113 -3.78 -4.68 13.17
C GLN A 113 -4.54 -3.56 13.90
N SER A 114 -4.82 -3.73 15.20
CA SER A 114 -5.53 -2.70 15.97
C SER A 114 -4.72 -1.41 16.09
N ARG A 115 -3.39 -1.51 16.22
CA ARG A 115 -2.49 -0.35 16.23
C ARG A 115 -2.51 0.41 14.90
N LEU A 116 -2.51 -0.30 13.78
CA LEU A 116 -2.64 0.29 12.44
C LEU A 116 -3.98 1.02 12.30
N ILE A 117 -5.08 0.37 12.65
CA ILE A 117 -6.43 0.95 12.57
C ILE A 117 -6.53 2.23 13.42
N LYS A 118 -6.06 2.18 14.68
CA LYS A 118 -6.08 3.33 15.60
C LYS A 118 -5.24 4.50 15.09
N ARG A 119 -4.09 4.23 14.46
CA ARG A 119 -3.27 5.29 13.84
C ARG A 119 -3.94 5.89 12.62
N LEU A 120 -4.59 5.06 11.81
CA LEU A 120 -5.20 5.46 10.56
C LEU A 120 -6.47 6.31 10.74
N GLN A 121 -7.25 6.08 11.80
CA GLN A 121 -8.45 6.88 12.12
C GLN A 121 -8.20 8.40 12.19
N ASN A 122 -6.99 8.81 12.58
CA ASN A 122 -6.61 10.23 12.73
C ASN A 122 -6.04 10.86 11.45
N VAL A 123 -5.83 10.08 10.39
CA VAL A 123 -5.08 10.47 9.19
C VAL A 123 -6.00 10.63 7.97
N VAL A 124 -7.25 10.16 8.07
CA VAL A 124 -8.27 10.31 7.03
C VAL A 124 -8.83 11.74 7.04
N PRO A 125 -8.74 12.51 5.94
CA PRO A 125 -9.43 13.79 5.82
C PRO A 125 -10.94 13.55 5.86
N GLN A 126 -11.63 14.41 6.60
CA GLN A 126 -13.08 14.48 6.55
C GLN A 126 -13.50 15.40 5.41
N GLY A 127 -14.30 14.90 4.46
CA GLY A 127 -14.86 15.69 3.36
C GLY A 127 -15.03 14.95 2.03
N GLU A 128 -15.67 15.63 1.07
CA GLU A 128 -15.86 15.15 -0.31
C GLU A 128 -14.92 15.89 -1.27
N ARG A 129 -13.79 15.27 -1.64
CA ARG A 129 -13.26 15.17 -3.02
C ARG A 129 -11.85 14.60 -3.05
N ALA A 130 -11.59 13.86 -4.13
CA ALA A 130 -10.28 13.48 -4.63
C ALA A 130 -9.85 14.49 -5.71
N VAL A 131 -8.64 15.06 -5.58
CA VAL A 131 -7.92 15.63 -6.74
C VAL A 131 -6.57 14.92 -6.83
N ARG A 132 -6.31 14.37 -8.02
CA ARG A 132 -5.18 13.48 -8.39
C ARG A 132 -3.88 13.81 -7.66
N GLY A 133 -3.38 12.84 -6.89
CA GLY A 133 -1.98 12.81 -6.48
C GLY A 133 -1.06 12.84 -7.69
N GLU A 134 0.03 13.61 -7.60
CA GLU A 134 1.07 13.64 -8.63
C GLU A 134 1.94 12.39 -8.49
N PHE A 135 1.90 11.53 -9.52
CA PHE A 135 2.81 10.40 -9.68
C PHE A 135 3.91 10.77 -10.68
N GLN A 136 5.16 10.54 -10.29
CA GLN A 136 6.30 10.59 -11.20
C GLN A 136 7.01 9.24 -11.13
N SER A 137 6.95 8.49 -12.23
CA SER A 137 7.86 7.38 -12.51
C SER A 137 9.11 7.92 -13.18
N SER A 138 10.29 7.62 -12.64
CA SER A 138 11.57 7.82 -13.32
C SER A 138 11.90 6.63 -14.21
#